data_AF-A0A3A5JY61-F1
#
_entry.id   AF-A0A3A5JY61-F1
#
_cell.length_a   1.000
_cell.length_b   1.000
_cell.length_c   1.000
_cell.angle_alpha   90.00
_cell.angle_beta   90.00
_cell.angle_gamma   90.00
#
_symmetry.space_group_name_H-M   'P 1'
#
loop_
_entity.id
_entity.type
_entity.pdbx_description
1 polymer ?
#
loop_
_entity_poly.entity_id
_entity_poly.type
_entity_poly.pdbx_seq_one_letter_code
_entity_poly.pdbx_strand_id
1 'polypeptide(L)' 'MDKLGVSVSAIDCDILRSAFRKSVIEDEIPEDRWRDHAVQMIRDFTGAKAVDPDLLDWIVRK' A
#
# COMPACT_ATOMS: atom_id res chain seq x y z
N MET A 1 -15.13 13.03 -16.65
CA MET A 1 -15.72 11.99 -15.81
C MET A 1 -14.65 11.53 -14.82
N ASP A 2 -14.58 12.28 -13.73
CA ASP A 2 -14.39 11.79 -12.36
C ASP A 2 -13.45 10.59 -12.22
N LYS A 3 -12.18 10.88 -11.90
CA LYS A 3 -11.25 9.91 -11.30
C LYS A 3 -11.78 9.61 -9.90
N LEU A 4 -12.88 8.87 -9.83
CA LEU A 4 -13.46 8.33 -8.62
C LEU A 4 -12.33 7.60 -7.90
N GLY A 5 -12.00 8.09 -6.70
CA GLY A 5 -11.04 7.43 -5.83
C GLY A 5 -11.43 5.96 -5.77
N VAL A 6 -10.51 5.10 -6.21
CA VAL A 6 -10.64 3.67 -6.04
C VAL A 6 -10.83 3.45 -4.54
N SER A 7 -12.05 3.14 -4.15
CA SER A 7 -12.36 2.73 -2.79
C SER A 7 -11.75 1.35 -2.62
N VAL A 8 -10.55 1.30 -2.07
CA VAL A 8 -9.89 0.05 -1.69
C VAL A 8 -10.83 -0.65 -0.71
N SER A 9 -11.32 -1.84 -1.07
CA SER A 9 -12.19 -2.59 -0.15
C SER A 9 -11.38 -3.08 1.05
N ALA A 10 -12.05 -3.43 2.14
CA ALA A 10 -11.36 -4.03 3.30
C ALA A 10 -10.54 -5.29 2.91
N ILE A 11 -11.05 -6.06 1.95
CA ILE A 11 -10.36 -7.24 1.42
C ILE A 11 -9.09 -6.83 0.67
N ASP A 12 -9.17 -5.81 -0.18
CA ASP A 12 -8.01 -5.29 -0.91
C ASP A 12 -6.95 -4.73 0.05
N CYS A 13 -7.36 -4.08 1.14
CA CYS A 13 -6.45 -3.63 2.20
C CYS A 13 -5.68 -4.81 2.82
N ASP A 14 -6.37 -5.90 3.17
CA ASP A 14 -5.73 -7.10 3.74
C ASP A 14 -4.76 -7.77 2.74
N ILE A 15 -5.12 -7.80 1.45
CA ILE A 15 -4.24 -8.30 0.38
C ILE A 15 -3.00 -7.42 0.26
N LEU A 16 -3.16 -6.10 0.19
CA LEU A 16 -2.06 -5.13 0.12
C LEU A 16 -1.12 -5.25 1.32
N ARG A 17 -1.68 -5.37 2.53
CA ARG A 17 -0.88 -5.55 3.75
C ARG A 17 -0.10 -6.85 3.75
N SER A 18 -0.72 -7.94 3.28
CA SER A 18 -0.06 -9.24 3.18
C SER A 18 1.06 -9.23 2.13
N ALA A 19 0.82 -8.61 0.97
CA ALA A 19 1.80 -8.45 -0.09
C ALA A 19 2.97 -7.55 0.37
N PHE A 20 2.68 -6.43 1.02
CA PHE A 20 3.67 -5.54 1.61
C PHE A 20 4.58 -6.27 2.58
N ARG A 21 4.03 -7.00 3.56
CA ARG A 21 4.83 -7.75 4.55
C ARG A 21 5.71 -8.80 3.90
N LYS A 22 5.25 -9.46 2.83
CA LYS A 22 6.07 -10.42 2.09
C LYS A 22 7.21 -9.73 1.35
N SER A 23 6.93 -8.67 0.58
CA SER A 23 7.95 -7.98 -0.20
C SER A 23 9.03 -7.36 0.68
N VAL A 24 8.68 -6.73 1.82
CA VAL A 24 9.72 -6.16 2.70
C VAL A 24 10.64 -7.22 3.34
N ILE A 25 10.15 -8.45 3.50
CA ILE A 25 10.95 -9.58 4.02
C ILE A 25 11.78 -10.21 2.89
N GLU A 26 11.16 -10.46 1.73
CA GLU A 26 11.79 -11.11 0.58
C GLU A 26 12.87 -10.23 -0.06
N ASP A 27 12.62 -8.93 -0.17
CA ASP A 27 13.53 -7.95 -0.79
C ASP A 27 14.41 -7.23 0.24
N GLU A 28 14.36 -7.65 1.51
CA GLU A 28 15.11 -7.06 2.64
C GLU A 28 15.01 -5.52 2.68
N ILE A 29 13.79 -4.99 2.46
CA ILE A 29 13.57 -3.54 2.36
C ILE A 29 13.76 -2.93 3.75
N PRO A 30 14.64 -1.93 3.90
CA PRO A 30 14.87 -1.29 5.18
C PRO A 30 13.67 -0.41 5.59
N GLU A 31 13.42 -0.29 6.91
CA GLU A 31 12.22 0.36 7.47
C GLU A 31 12.05 1.82 7.03
N ASP A 32 13.14 2.53 6.75
CA ASP A 32 13.13 3.90 6.22
C ASP A 32 12.47 4.00 4.83
N ARG A 33 12.47 2.90 4.07
CA ARG A 33 11.87 2.83 2.71
C ARG A 33 10.49 2.19 2.68
N TRP A 34 10.02 1.64 3.80
CA TRP A 34 8.73 0.96 3.86
C TRP A 34 7.57 1.84 3.41
N ARG A 35 7.59 3.11 3.81
CA ARG A 35 6.53 4.06 3.46
C ARG A 35 6.48 4.31 1.95
N ASP A 36 7.63 4.55 1.32
CA ASP A 36 7.69 4.80 -0.12
C ASP A 36 7.33 3.55 -0.92
N HIS A 37 7.78 2.38 -0.48
CA HIS A 37 7.45 1.10 -1.09
C HIS A 37 5.95 0.79 -1.02
N ALA A 38 5.32 1.00 0.16
CA ALA A 38 3.88 0.81 0.32
C ALA A 38 3.08 1.78 -0.57
N VAL A 39 3.49 3.05 -0.67
CA VAL A 39 2.85 4.01 -1.59
C VAL A 39 2.92 3.51 -3.03
N GLN A 40 4.08 3.05 -3.48
CA GLN A 40 4.25 2.54 -4.84
C GLN A 40 3.36 1.32 -5.08
N MET A 41 3.37 0.34 -4.17
CA MET A 41 2.54 -0.86 -4.26
C MET A 41 1.04 -0.54 -4.34
N ILE A 42 0.54 0.37 -3.51
CA ILE A 42 -0.87 0.76 -3.52
C ILE A 42 -1.23 1.45 -4.84
N ARG A 43 -0.34 2.31 -5.36
CA ARG A 43 -0.54 2.98 -6.65
C ARG A 43 -0.57 1.98 -7.80
N ASP A 44 0.33 1.00 -7.78
CA ASP A 44 0.42 -0.05 -8.80
C ASP A 44 -0.83 -0.95 -8.78
N PHE A 45 -1.35 -1.26 -7.59
CA PHE A 45 -2.56 -2.06 -7.42
C PHE A 45 -3.85 -1.32 -7.80
N THR A 46 -3.98 -0.05 -7.42
CA THR A 46 -5.23 0.73 -7.55
C THR A 46 -5.27 1.65 -8.77
N GLY A 47 -4.13 1.98 -9.38
CA GLY A 47 -4.02 3.07 -10.36
C GLY A 47 -4.31 4.47 -9.77
N ALA A 48 -4.41 4.59 -8.44
CA ALA A 48 -4.63 5.84 -7.77
C ALA A 48 -3.38 6.72 -7.83
N LYS A 49 -3.56 8.05 -7.92
CA LYS A 49 -2.43 9.00 -7.84
C LYS A 49 -2.12 9.40 -6.40
N ALA A 50 -3.17 9.48 -5.59
CA ALA A 50 -3.10 9.75 -4.16
C ALA A 50 -3.38 8.46 -3.41
N VAL A 51 -2.61 8.22 -2.35
CA VAL A 51 -2.79 7.13 -1.40
C VAL A 51 -3.29 7.75 -0.11
N ASP A 52 -4.30 7.14 0.51
CA ASP A 52 -4.80 7.56 1.81
C ASP A 52 -3.70 7.38 2.87
N PRO A 53 -3.29 8.45 3.59
CA PRO A 53 -2.29 8.36 4.65
C PRO A 53 -2.66 7.36 5.77
N ASP A 54 -3.94 7.21 6.10
CA ASP A 54 -4.39 6.29 7.15
C ASP A 54 -4.25 4.83 6.71
N LEU A 55 -4.55 4.54 5.44
CA LEU A 55 -4.31 3.23 4.83
C LEU A 55 -2.81 2.91 4.80
N LEU A 56 -2.00 3.88 4.39
CA LEU A 56 -0.55 3.73 4.34
C LEU A 56 0.02 3.41 5.72
N ASP A 57 -0.37 4.18 6.73
CA ASP A 57 0.01 3.95 8.13
C ASP A 57 -0.45 2.58 8.61
N TRP A 58 -1.65 2.13 8.22
CA TRP A 58 -2.16 0.82 8.59
C TRP A 58 -1.38 -0.34 7.94
N ILE A 59 -0.95 -0.18 6.69
CA ILE A 59 -0.16 -1.19 5.96
C ILE A 59 1.25 -1.33 6.53
N VAL A 60 1.93 -0.21 6.83
CA VAL A 60 3.30 -0.22 7.36
C VAL A 60 3.37 -0.58 8.86
N ARG A 61 2.24 -0.59 9.57
CA ARG A 61 2.18 -1.04 10.96
C ARG A 61 2.55 -2.52 11.08
N LYS A 62 3.50 -2.78 11.97
CA LYS A 62 4.00 -4.11 12.32
C LYS A 62 2.91 -5.07 12.77
#